data_AF-A0A349VZK8-F1
#
_entry.id   AF-A0A349VZK8-F1
#
_cell.length_a   1.000
_cell.length_b   1.000
_cell.length_c   1.000
_cell.angle_alpha   90.00
_cell.angle_beta   90.00
_cell.angle_gamma   90.00
#
_symmetry.space_group_name_H-M   'P 1'
#
loop_
_entity.id
_entity.type
_entity.pdbx_description
1 polymer ?
#
loop_
_entity_poly.entity_id
_entity_poly.type
_entity_poly.pdbx_seq_one_letter_code
_entity_poly.pdbx_strand_id
1 'polypeptide(L)'
;NMGSTFQRMLTEPKKRQKYSKEVNKFVIFNHILASFSVTLMNHLDEMDNNYINKDHVRTIRKILSSLEQSIQLLHSADSVNAFVPLAIEIPNDQFDNTDVSSVDGQLLSEQLDFLNKIAQDLHKIVQDLHAKSTAMSENELPKALS
;
A
#
# COMPACT_ATOMS: atom_id res chain seq x y z
N ASN A 1 -1.43 -11.12 -12.92
CA ASN A 1 -1.80 -11.72 -11.62
C ASN A 1 -0.50 -11.87 -10.80
N MET A 2 -0.38 -11.15 -9.67
CA MET A 2 0.84 -11.13 -8.85
C MET A 2 1.16 -12.49 -8.20
N GLY A 3 0.14 -13.24 -7.79
CA GLY A 3 0.30 -14.58 -7.20
C GLY A 3 0.91 -15.57 -8.20
N SER A 4 0.45 -15.58 -9.46
CA SER A 4 1.03 -16.44 -10.49
C SER A 4 2.48 -16.07 -10.84
N THR A 5 2.82 -14.77 -10.82
CA THR A 5 4.19 -14.30 -11.04
C THR A 5 5.11 -14.73 -9.90
N PHE A 6 4.65 -14.63 -8.65
CA PHE A 6 5.40 -15.10 -7.49
C PHE A 6 5.59 -16.63 -7.51
N GLN A 7 4.56 -17.40 -7.85
CA GLN A 7 4.68 -18.85 -8.02
C GLN A 7 5.73 -19.21 -9.07
N ARG A 8 5.73 -18.51 -10.22
CA ARG A 8 6.76 -18.69 -11.25
C ARG A 8 8.16 -18.40 -10.71
N MET A 9 8.35 -17.33 -9.94
CA MET A 9 9.63 -17.02 -9.29
C MET A 9 10.10 -18.16 -8.38
N LEU A 10 9.21 -18.78 -7.61
CA LEU A 10 9.56 -19.91 -6.74
C LEU A 10 10.00 -21.18 -7.50
N THR A 11 9.60 -21.32 -8.76
CA THR A 11 10.04 -22.45 -9.62
C THR A 11 11.40 -22.24 -10.26
N GLU A 12 11.97 -21.03 -10.19
CA GLU A 12 13.29 -20.76 -10.76
C GLU A 12 14.41 -21.39 -9.92
N PRO A 13 15.62 -21.64 -10.48
CA PRO A 13 16.75 -22.09 -9.69
C PRO A 13 17.06 -21.13 -8.54
N LYS A 14 17.45 -21.63 -7.34
CA LYS A 14 17.68 -20.81 -6.13
C LYS A 14 18.52 -19.55 -6.36
N LYS A 15 19.52 -19.61 -7.25
CA LYS A 15 20.38 -18.47 -7.64
C LYS A 15 19.64 -17.30 -8.33
N ARG A 16 18.43 -17.54 -8.85
CA ARG A 16 17.57 -16.54 -9.51
C ARG A 16 16.41 -16.06 -8.63
N GLN A 17 16.12 -16.76 -7.53
CA GLN A 17 15.07 -16.43 -6.56
C GLN A 17 15.43 -15.24 -5.64
N LYS A 18 15.74 -14.09 -6.23
CA LYS A 18 16.20 -12.89 -5.50
C LYS A 18 15.11 -12.35 -4.58
N TYR A 19 15.48 -12.03 -3.33
CA TYR A 19 14.61 -11.39 -2.33
C TYR A 19 13.27 -12.10 -2.07
N SER A 20 13.23 -13.42 -2.23
CA SER A 20 11.99 -14.20 -2.18
C SER A 20 11.18 -14.00 -0.90
N LYS A 21 11.85 -13.75 0.23
CA LYS A 21 11.21 -13.49 1.52
C LYS A 21 10.47 -12.15 1.50
N GLU A 22 11.11 -11.10 1.02
CA GLU A 22 10.56 -9.74 0.93
C GLU A 22 9.42 -9.69 -0.11
N VAL A 23 9.62 -10.32 -1.27
CA VAL A 23 8.58 -10.42 -2.31
C VAL A 23 7.36 -11.19 -1.80
N ASN A 24 7.56 -12.28 -1.03
CA ASN A 24 6.43 -13.00 -0.42
C ASN A 24 5.63 -12.10 0.52
N LYS A 25 6.31 -11.35 1.40
CA LYS A 25 5.66 -10.39 2.30
C LYS A 25 4.89 -9.32 1.50
N PHE A 26 5.50 -8.78 0.45
CA PHE A 26 4.86 -7.79 -0.41
C PHE A 26 3.56 -8.34 -1.02
N VAL A 27 3.59 -9.56 -1.59
CA VAL A 27 2.41 -10.19 -2.19
C VAL A 27 1.30 -10.40 -1.16
N ILE A 28 1.65 -10.87 0.04
CA ILE A 28 0.68 -11.08 1.13
C ILE A 28 0.04 -9.76 1.56
N PHE A 29 0.84 -8.73 1.84
CA PHE A 29 0.32 -7.44 2.31
C PHE A 29 -0.45 -6.70 1.22
N ASN A 30 -0.03 -6.79 -0.04
CA ASN A 30 -0.78 -6.25 -1.15
C ASN A 30 -2.14 -6.94 -1.32
N HIS A 31 -2.19 -8.26 -1.15
CA HIS A 31 -3.45 -9.00 -1.19
C HIS A 31 -4.38 -8.63 -0.03
N ILE A 32 -3.85 -8.51 1.20
CA ILE A 32 -4.62 -8.07 2.37
C ILE A 32 -5.18 -6.67 2.12
N LEU A 33 -4.34 -5.73 1.67
CA LEU A 33 -4.76 -4.37 1.33
C LEU A 33 -5.93 -4.38 0.34
N ALA A 34 -5.79 -5.10 -0.79
CA ALA A 34 -6.82 -5.16 -1.82
C ALA A 34 -8.14 -5.76 -1.30
N SER A 35 -8.09 -6.86 -0.56
CA SER A 35 -9.27 -7.51 0.00
C SER A 35 -9.98 -6.61 1.03
N PHE A 36 -9.22 -5.95 1.91
CA PHE A 36 -9.81 -5.03 2.89
C PHE A 36 -10.34 -3.74 2.26
N SER A 37 -9.75 -3.26 1.16
CA SER A 37 -10.32 -2.13 0.41
C SER A 37 -11.71 -2.46 -0.15
N VAL A 38 -11.95 -3.70 -0.59
CA VAL A 38 -13.29 -4.15 -1.02
C VAL A 38 -14.25 -4.19 0.16
N THR A 39 -13.83 -4.76 1.30
CA THR A 39 -14.66 -4.77 2.51
C THR A 39 -15.04 -3.36 2.98
N LEU A 40 -14.07 -2.43 2.99
CA LEU A 40 -14.29 -1.03 3.32
C LEU A 40 -15.28 -0.38 2.33
N MET A 41 -15.13 -0.63 1.03
CA MET A 41 -16.03 -0.09 0.01
C MET A 41 -17.47 -0.57 0.23
N ASN A 42 -17.67 -1.87 0.45
CA ASN A 42 -19.01 -2.41 0.71
C ASN A 42 -19.64 -1.80 1.97
N HIS A 43 -18.86 -1.60 3.03
CA HIS A 43 -19.35 -0.95 4.25
C HIS A 43 -19.73 0.52 3.98
N LEU A 44 -18.91 1.25 3.23
CA LEU A 44 -19.20 2.64 2.85
C LEU A 44 -20.45 2.76 1.95
N ASP A 45 -20.72 1.78 1.10
CA ASP A 45 -21.91 1.75 0.23
C ASP A 45 -23.22 1.51 1.04
N GLU A 46 -23.14 0.81 2.16
CA GLU A 46 -24.29 0.50 3.03
C GLU A 46 -24.51 1.55 4.14
N MET A 47 -23.45 2.25 4.54
CA MET A 47 -23.46 3.18 5.67
C MET A 47 -24.03 4.56 5.29
N ASP A 48 -24.74 5.20 6.21
CA ASP A 48 -25.12 6.61 6.05
C ASP A 48 -23.88 7.52 6.11
N ASN A 49 -23.72 8.37 5.09
CA ASN A 49 -22.65 9.36 4.99
C ASN A 49 -22.56 10.29 6.21
N ASN A 50 -23.65 10.46 6.97
CA ASN A 50 -23.67 11.25 8.20
C ASN A 50 -22.70 10.72 9.28
N TYR A 51 -22.27 9.46 9.20
CA TYR A 51 -21.29 8.86 10.12
C TYR A 51 -19.83 9.05 9.69
N ILE A 52 -19.59 9.65 8.51
CA ILE A 52 -18.24 9.98 8.05
C ILE A 52 -17.85 11.35 8.60
N ASN A 53 -16.67 11.44 9.21
CA ASN A 53 -16.15 12.68 9.78
C ASN A 53 -14.77 13.04 9.21
N LYS A 54 -14.30 14.23 9.55
CA LYS A 54 -12.99 14.76 9.12
C LYS A 54 -11.79 13.88 9.52
N ASP A 55 -11.87 13.13 10.61
CA ASP A 55 -10.77 12.27 11.07
C ASP A 55 -10.69 11.01 10.20
N HIS A 56 -11.83 10.44 9.78
CA HIS A 56 -11.86 9.37 8.77
C HIS A 56 -11.20 9.83 7.47
N VAL A 57 -11.57 11.00 6.96
CA VAL A 57 -10.97 11.60 5.74
C VAL A 57 -9.47 11.82 5.91
N ARG A 58 -9.04 12.30 7.08
CA ARG A 58 -7.60 12.46 7.39
C ARG A 58 -6.86 11.13 7.37
N THR A 59 -7.44 10.07 7.92
CA THR A 59 -6.83 8.73 7.91
C THR A 59 -6.75 8.16 6.49
N ILE A 60 -7.77 8.34 5.66
CA ILE A 60 -7.73 7.97 4.23
C ILE A 60 -6.58 8.68 3.51
N ARG A 61 -6.40 10.00 3.72
CA ARG A 61 -5.27 10.74 3.14
C ARG A 61 -3.91 10.20 3.58
N LYS A 62 -3.77 9.78 4.84
CA LYS A 62 -2.53 9.14 5.33
C LYS A 62 -2.26 7.80 4.64
N ILE A 63 -3.31 6.96 4.50
CA ILE A 63 -3.22 5.69 3.77
C ILE A 63 -2.75 5.94 2.34
N LEU A 64 -3.42 6.84 1.61
CA LEU A 64 -3.06 7.19 0.23
C LEU A 64 -1.61 7.67 0.13
N SER A 65 -1.17 8.59 1.00
CA SER A 65 0.22 9.08 0.98
C SER A 65 1.25 7.95 1.20
N SER A 66 0.99 7.02 2.11
CA SER A 66 1.87 5.86 2.34
C SER A 66 1.95 4.95 1.11
N LEU A 67 0.83 4.77 0.39
CA LEU A 67 0.79 4.00 -0.84
C LEU A 67 1.51 4.72 -1.99
N GLU A 68 1.32 6.03 -2.14
CA GLU A 68 2.00 6.86 -3.14
C GLU A 68 3.53 6.79 -2.96
N GLN A 69 4.01 6.95 -1.73
CA GLN A 69 5.44 6.82 -1.43
C GLN A 69 5.98 5.41 -1.74
N SER A 70 5.17 4.37 -1.49
CA SER A 70 5.52 2.99 -1.84
C SER A 70 5.62 2.80 -3.36
N ILE A 71 4.68 3.36 -4.12
CA ILE A 71 4.69 3.28 -5.58
C ILE A 71 5.91 4.02 -6.14
N GLN A 72 6.20 5.23 -5.64
CA GLN A 72 7.36 6.02 -6.04
C GLN A 72 8.69 5.29 -5.81
N LEU A 73 8.84 4.56 -4.69
CA LEU A 73 10.04 3.75 -4.43
C LEU A 73 10.21 2.56 -5.37
N LEU A 74 9.10 1.99 -5.86
CA LEU A 74 9.14 0.89 -6.83
C LEU A 74 9.27 1.41 -8.28
N HIS A 75 8.98 2.67 -8.50
CA HIS A 75 9.03 3.31 -9.80
C HIS A 75 10.46 3.57 -10.25
N SER A 76 10.84 3.02 -11.39
CA SER A 76 12.12 3.32 -12.04
C SER A 76 12.00 4.57 -12.93
N ALA A 77 13.07 5.36 -13.03
CA ALA A 77 13.12 6.57 -13.85
C ALA A 77 12.76 6.30 -15.34
N ASP A 78 13.01 5.08 -15.82
CA ASP A 78 12.75 4.67 -17.20
C ASP A 78 11.35 4.05 -17.42
N SER A 79 10.45 4.14 -16.43
CA SER A 79 9.11 3.56 -16.56
C SER A 79 8.27 4.32 -17.59
N VAL A 80 7.68 3.59 -18.54
CA VAL A 80 6.81 4.16 -19.58
C VAL A 80 5.45 4.65 -19.02
N ASN A 81 5.09 4.21 -17.82
CA ASN A 81 3.86 4.60 -17.11
C ASN A 81 4.22 5.21 -15.76
N ALA A 82 4.59 6.49 -15.75
CA ALA A 82 4.83 7.21 -14.51
C ALA A 82 3.56 7.24 -13.65
N PHE A 83 3.71 6.97 -12.35
CA PHE A 83 2.61 7.13 -11.41
C PHE A 83 2.24 8.61 -11.25
N VAL A 84 0.96 8.93 -11.34
CA VAL A 84 0.42 10.26 -11.09
C VAL A 84 -0.37 10.21 -9.78
N PRO A 85 0.06 10.93 -8.73
CA PRO A 85 -0.68 11.04 -7.48
C PRO A 85 -2.11 11.52 -7.69
N LEU A 86 -3.02 11.05 -6.85
CA LEU A 86 -4.42 11.43 -6.96
C LEU A 86 -4.64 12.79 -6.25
N ALA A 87 -4.97 13.82 -7.01
CA ALA A 87 -5.34 15.12 -6.43
C ALA A 87 -6.81 15.09 -5.98
N ILE A 88 -7.06 14.76 -4.70
CA ILE A 88 -8.40 14.79 -4.12
C ILE A 88 -8.61 16.10 -3.35
N GLU A 89 -9.42 17.00 -3.89
CA GLU A 89 -9.96 18.14 -3.15
C GLU A 89 -11.27 17.72 -2.47
N ILE A 90 -11.27 17.76 -1.13
CA ILE A 90 -12.48 17.48 -0.34
C ILE A 90 -12.84 18.79 0.36
N PRO A 91 -14.04 19.35 0.12
CA PRO A 91 -14.50 20.57 0.79
C PRO A 91 -14.48 20.40 2.31
N ASN A 92 -13.96 21.42 3.02
CA ASN A 92 -13.75 21.34 4.47
C ASN A 92 -15.06 21.26 5.28
N ASP A 93 -16.19 21.65 4.70
CA ASP A 93 -17.51 21.73 5.31
C ASP A 93 -18.34 20.44 5.17
N GLN A 94 -17.91 19.48 4.36
CA GLN A 94 -18.68 18.25 4.09
C GLN A 94 -18.65 17.22 5.22
N PHE A 95 -17.74 17.34 6.20
CA PHE A 95 -17.48 16.31 7.21
C PHE A 95 -17.37 16.85 8.64
N ASP A 96 -18.09 17.93 8.95
CA ASP A 96 -18.09 18.59 10.26
C ASP A 96 -18.87 17.83 11.35
N ASN A 97 -19.47 16.68 11.01
CA ASN A 97 -20.09 15.80 12.00
C ASN A 97 -19.03 15.25 12.97
N THR A 98 -19.24 15.47 14.26
CA THR A 98 -18.37 14.97 15.33
C THR A 98 -18.94 13.75 16.05
N ASP A 99 -20.11 13.28 15.64
CA ASP A 99 -20.78 12.15 16.30
C ASP A 99 -20.12 10.83 15.91
N VAL A 100 -19.18 10.40 16.76
CA VAL A 100 -18.50 9.10 16.70
C VAL A 100 -19.18 8.04 17.58
N SER A 101 -20.38 8.33 18.11
CA SER A 101 -21.11 7.42 18.99
C SER A 101 -21.81 6.29 18.23
N SER A 102 -21.97 6.43 16.91
CA SER A 102 -22.62 5.41 16.10
C SER A 102 -21.72 4.17 15.96
N VAL A 103 -22.36 3.00 15.96
CA VAL A 103 -21.66 1.72 15.76
C VAL A 103 -20.93 1.72 14.42
N ASP A 104 -21.55 2.27 13.37
CA ASP A 104 -20.95 2.32 12.03
C ASP A 104 -19.72 3.25 11.98
N GLY A 105 -19.78 4.41 12.66
CA GLY A 105 -18.66 5.34 12.75
C GLY A 105 -17.45 4.73 13.49
N GLN A 106 -17.71 3.99 14.57
CA GLN A 106 -16.67 3.24 15.30
C GLN A 106 -16.07 2.13 14.45
N LEU A 107 -16.92 1.35 13.77
CA LEU A 107 -16.47 0.29 12.88
C LEU A 107 -15.63 0.85 11.72
N LEU A 108 -16.03 1.99 11.14
CA LEU A 108 -15.25 2.67 10.11
C LEU A 108 -13.89 3.13 10.65
N SER A 109 -13.84 3.68 11.87
CA SER A 109 -12.57 4.05 12.51
C SER A 109 -11.62 2.85 12.64
N GLU A 110 -12.12 1.71 13.14
CA GLU A 110 -11.33 0.49 13.27
C GLU A 110 -10.83 -0.05 11.93
N GLN A 111 -11.69 -0.05 10.91
CA GLN A 111 -11.33 -0.48 9.55
C GLN A 111 -10.24 0.42 8.95
N LEU A 112 -10.36 1.74 9.12
CA LEU A 112 -9.37 2.69 8.62
C LEU A 112 -8.04 2.60 9.37
N ASP A 113 -8.07 2.39 10.69
CA ASP A 113 -6.85 2.20 11.48
C ASP A 113 -6.12 0.91 11.08
N PHE A 114 -6.85 -0.18 10.87
CA PHE A 114 -6.28 -1.42 10.37
C PHE A 114 -5.69 -1.23 8.97
N LEU A 115 -6.42 -0.58 8.04
CA LEU A 115 -5.94 -0.35 6.68
C LEU A 115 -4.70 0.56 6.65
N ASN A 116 -4.67 1.60 7.51
CA ASN A 116 -3.51 2.46 7.70
C ASN A 116 -2.30 1.67 8.22
N LYS A 117 -2.50 0.74 9.15
CA LYS A 117 -1.43 -0.13 9.62
C LYS A 117 -0.87 -1.02 8.51
N ILE A 118 -1.75 -1.63 7.70
CA ILE A 118 -1.36 -2.45 6.54
C ILE A 118 -0.59 -1.62 5.51
N ALA A 119 -1.04 -0.39 5.20
CA ALA A 119 -0.37 0.50 4.26
C ALA A 119 1.03 0.90 4.74
N GLN A 120 1.21 1.19 6.03
CA GLN A 120 2.52 1.50 6.62
C GLN A 120 3.46 0.29 6.61
N ASP A 121 2.96 -0.90 6.96
CA ASP A 121 3.77 -2.12 6.96
C ASP A 121 4.16 -2.51 5.52
N LEU A 122 3.26 -2.33 4.55
CA LEU A 122 3.56 -2.48 3.13
C LEU A 122 4.65 -1.51 2.68
N HIS A 123 4.57 -0.23 3.07
CA HIS A 123 5.58 0.76 2.75
C HIS A 123 6.96 0.35 3.30
N LYS A 124 7.02 -0.13 4.54
CA LYS A 124 8.26 -0.64 5.13
C LYS A 124 8.84 -1.84 4.37
N ILE A 125 7.98 -2.78 3.93
CA ILE A 125 8.42 -3.90 3.09
C ILE A 125 9.02 -3.40 1.77
N VAL A 126 8.41 -2.38 1.17
CA VAL A 126 8.91 -1.76 -0.07
C VAL A 126 10.26 -1.07 0.17
N GLN A 127 10.43 -0.35 1.27
CA GLN A 127 11.71 0.25 1.66
C GLN A 127 12.81 -0.81 1.82
N ASP A 128 12.52 -1.89 2.54
CA ASP A 128 13.46 -3.00 2.74
C ASP A 128 13.85 -3.66 1.41
N LEU A 129 12.88 -3.87 0.52
CA LEU A 129 13.10 -4.44 -0.80
C LEU A 129 13.96 -3.51 -1.67
N HIS A 130 13.61 -2.22 -1.70
CA HIS A 130 14.34 -1.20 -2.45
C HIS A 130 15.80 -1.11 -1.98
N ALA A 131 16.04 -0.97 -0.67
CA ALA A 131 17.40 -0.92 -0.10
C ALA A 131 18.26 -2.14 -0.45
N LYS A 132 17.68 -3.35 -0.40
CA LYS A 132 18.39 -4.58 -0.78
C LYS A 132 18.66 -4.68 -2.28
N SER A 133 17.76 -4.13 -3.11
CA SER A 133 17.94 -4.08 -4.56
C SER A 133 19.09 -3.17 -4.96
N THR A 134 19.19 -1.98 -4.34
CA THR A 134 20.26 -1.00 -4.58
C THR A 134 21.62 -1.49 -4.08
N ALA A 135 21.69 -2.06 -2.87
CA ALA A 135 22.95 -2.55 -2.32
C ALA A 135 23.58 -3.69 -3.15
N MET A 136 22.77 -4.47 -3.87
CA MET A 136 23.27 -5.54 -4.73
C MET A 136 23.73 -5.03 -6.11
N SER A 137 23.11 -3.98 -6.66
CA SER A 137 23.60 -3.37 -7.91
C SER A 137 24.97 -2.73 -7.73
N GLU A 138 25.19 -2.07 -6.58
CA GLU A 138 26.48 -1.46 -6.21
C GLU A 138 27.60 -2.50 -6.03
N ASN A 139 27.29 -3.69 -5.52
CA ASN A 139 28.28 -4.72 -5.24
C ASN A 139 28.62 -5.61 -6.46
N GLU A 140 27.79 -5.59 -7.51
CA GLU A 140 28.03 -6.31 -8.78
C GLU A 140 28.84 -5.47 -9.80
N LEU A 141 28.78 -4.13 -9.71
CA LEU A 141 29.59 -3.20 -10.52
C LEU A 141 31.11 -3.48 -10.50
N PRO A 142 31.76 -3.71 -9.34
CA PRO A 142 33.21 -3.97 -9.30
C PRO A 142 33.62 -5.37 -9.80
N LYS A 143 32.71 -6.35 -9.82
CA LYS A 143 33.01 -7.72 -10.33
C LYS A 143 32.96 -7.84 -11.85
N ALA A 144 32.25 -6.93 -12.53
CA ALA A 144 32.17 -6.91 -13.99
C ALA A 144 33.38 -6.22 -14.65
N LEU A 145 34.20 -5.52 -13.87
CA LEU A 145 35.38 -4.76 -14.31
C LEU A 145 36.72 -5.44 -13.93
N SER A 146 36.66 -6.62 -13.30
CA SER A 146 37.81 -7.45 -12.90
C SER A 146 37.86 -8.76 -13.69
#